data_AF-A0A7W0Y0Y7-F1
#
_entry.id   AF-A0A7W0Y0Y7-F1
#
_cell.length_a   1.000
_cell.length_b   1.000
_cell.length_c   1.000
_cell.angle_alpha   90.00
_cell.angle_beta   90.00
_cell.angle_gamma   90.00
#
_symmetry.space_group_name_H-M   'P 1'
#
loop_
_entity.id
_entity.type
_entity.pdbx_description
1 polymer ?
#
loop_
_entity_poly.entity_id
_entity_poly.type
_entity_poly.pdbx_seq_one_letter_code
_entity_poly.pdbx_strand_id
1 'polypeptide(L)'
;MGEPAANLLIVSDLHFGEELLPGASVERRRAVELGAGAFRDFVRYHAVRRLGGKPWRLVVAGDLFDFMSIMIPATPGPGERISADERVFGVARTVATGVTRLAMICANHQPLLADLVRFAAAGHTIDIIVGNHDIELMAPEVAAELARQLTAAGADARTLARIKIVPWFIYIPGIAWIEHGHVYDEGCSFEFNLSPSDPHDGEYPNNADYAAIRYLGTVIPEIDPHGIEEWGFWGFIQYAWGQGIRSFGRVWVAYGRFVRALFASRKLLRSARRRERRRHAHRTRLVEVAAAGGLTLET
;
A
#
# COMPACT_ATOMS: atom_id res chain seq x y z
N MET A 1 0.48 -36.37 -4.02
CA MET A 1 1.09 -35.10 -3.60
C MET A 1 1.32 -35.19 -2.10
N GLY A 2 2.53 -34.86 -1.62
CA GLY A 2 2.83 -34.89 -0.18
C GLY A 2 2.01 -33.86 0.58
N GLU A 3 1.72 -34.13 1.85
CA GLU A 3 1.01 -33.19 2.71
C GLU A 3 1.83 -31.88 2.83
N PRO A 4 1.19 -30.69 2.76
CA PRO A 4 1.93 -29.42 2.85
C PRO A 4 2.70 -29.30 4.16
N ALA A 5 3.92 -28.74 4.07
CA ALA A 5 4.86 -28.60 5.18
C ALA A 5 4.42 -27.54 6.22
N ALA A 6 3.48 -26.68 5.86
CA ALA A 6 2.90 -25.64 6.72
C ALA A 6 1.40 -25.51 6.45
N ASN A 7 0.64 -25.11 7.47
CA ASN A 7 -0.75 -24.71 7.30
C ASN A 7 -0.81 -23.25 6.80
N LEU A 8 -1.81 -22.93 5.99
CA LEU A 8 -1.94 -21.63 5.34
C LEU A 8 -2.97 -20.75 6.08
N LEU A 9 -2.59 -19.50 6.35
CA LEU A 9 -3.50 -18.43 6.78
C LEU A 9 -3.42 -17.33 5.72
N ILE A 10 -4.57 -16.81 5.27
CA ILE A 10 -4.63 -15.75 4.27
C ILE A 10 -5.51 -14.64 4.82
N VAL A 11 -5.00 -13.41 4.81
CA VAL A 11 -5.70 -12.17 5.14
C VAL A 11 -5.35 -11.12 4.08
N SER A 12 -6.11 -10.03 3.99
CA SER A 12 -5.87 -8.92 3.06
C SER A 12 -6.47 -7.63 3.63
N ASP A 13 -6.12 -6.48 3.05
CA ASP A 13 -6.80 -5.20 3.26
C ASP A 13 -6.89 -4.80 4.73
N LEU A 14 -5.72 -4.80 5.39
CA LEU A 14 -5.60 -4.43 6.81
C LEU A 14 -5.39 -2.92 6.99
N HIS A 15 -4.82 -2.25 5.98
CA HIS A 15 -4.75 -0.78 5.86
C HIS A 15 -4.21 -0.04 7.09
N PHE A 16 -3.17 -0.58 7.74
CA PHE A 16 -2.52 0.10 8.86
C PHE A 16 -1.96 1.45 8.40
N GLY A 17 -2.48 2.56 8.95
CA GLY A 17 -2.16 3.93 8.55
C GLY A 17 -3.35 4.71 7.98
N GLU A 18 -4.46 4.05 7.62
CA GLU A 18 -5.66 4.73 7.09
C GLU A 18 -6.23 5.76 8.09
N GLU A 19 -6.14 5.46 9.39
CA GLU A 19 -6.60 6.32 10.47
C GLU A 19 -5.80 7.63 10.61
N LEU A 20 -4.62 7.68 9.99
CA LEU A 20 -3.71 8.83 9.97
C LEU A 20 -4.03 9.82 8.84
N LEU A 21 -5.01 9.53 7.98
CA LEU A 21 -5.50 10.47 6.97
C LEU A 21 -5.91 11.79 7.64
N PRO A 22 -5.41 12.95 7.17
CA PRO A 22 -5.81 14.24 7.72
C PRO A 22 -7.33 14.42 7.68
N GLY A 23 -7.91 14.67 8.86
CA GLY A 23 -9.35 14.84 9.00
C GLY A 23 -10.15 13.54 9.13
N ALA A 24 -9.52 12.36 9.15
CA ALA A 24 -10.22 11.08 9.35
C ALA A 24 -11.26 11.14 10.48
N SER A 25 -12.47 10.64 10.19
CA SER A 25 -13.59 10.63 11.13
C SER A 25 -13.32 9.75 12.34
N VAL A 26 -14.06 9.97 13.43
CA VAL A 26 -13.97 9.12 14.63
C VAL A 26 -14.34 7.69 14.30
N GLU A 27 -15.33 7.50 13.42
CA GLU A 27 -15.80 6.21 12.94
C GLU A 27 -14.71 5.46 12.17
N ARG A 28 -14.02 6.12 11.22
CA ARG A 28 -12.90 5.53 10.47
C ARG A 28 -11.79 5.09 11.43
N ARG A 29 -11.34 5.98 12.32
CA ARG A 29 -10.29 5.66 13.29
C ARG A 29 -10.65 4.47 14.16
N ARG A 30 -11.91 4.41 14.62
CA ARG A 30 -12.42 3.29 15.43
C ARG A 30 -12.50 1.99 14.64
N ALA A 31 -12.91 2.03 13.37
CA ALA A 31 -12.96 0.86 12.51
C ALA A 31 -11.56 0.25 12.33
N VAL A 32 -10.57 1.09 12.02
CA VAL A 32 -9.17 0.67 11.90
C VAL A 32 -8.63 0.12 13.23
N GLU A 33 -8.92 0.78 14.36
CA GLU A 33 -8.49 0.28 15.68
C GLU A 33 -9.07 -1.10 16.01
N LEU A 34 -10.36 -1.33 15.70
CA LEU A 34 -11.01 -2.63 15.88
C LEU A 34 -10.41 -3.71 14.98
N GLY A 35 -10.19 -3.40 13.70
CA GLY A 35 -9.54 -4.30 12.75
C GLY A 35 -8.10 -4.64 13.18
N ALA A 36 -7.34 -3.63 13.59
CA ALA A 36 -5.99 -3.76 14.14
C ALA A 36 -5.95 -4.67 15.39
N GLY A 37 -6.89 -4.48 16.31
CA GLY A 37 -7.04 -5.33 17.50
C GLY A 37 -7.33 -6.78 17.13
N ALA A 38 -8.34 -7.00 16.28
CA ALA A 38 -8.72 -8.35 15.84
C ALA A 38 -7.58 -9.07 15.12
N PHE A 39 -6.85 -8.39 14.23
CA PHE A 39 -5.72 -8.99 13.53
C PHE A 39 -4.58 -9.35 14.47
N ARG A 40 -4.25 -8.48 15.44
CA ARG A 40 -3.22 -8.79 16.44
C ARG A 40 -3.59 -9.98 17.31
N ASP A 41 -4.84 -10.08 17.73
CA ASP A 41 -5.33 -11.24 18.48
C ASP A 41 -5.31 -12.51 17.63
N PHE A 42 -5.66 -12.42 16.34
CA PHE A 42 -5.53 -13.50 15.37
C PHE A 42 -4.08 -13.99 15.24
N VAL A 43 -3.12 -13.08 15.08
CA VAL A 43 -1.69 -13.43 14.98
C VAL A 43 -1.18 -14.06 16.27
N ARG A 44 -1.51 -13.49 17.43
CA ARG A 44 -1.12 -14.04 18.75
C ARG A 44 -1.69 -15.41 19.00
N TYR A 45 -2.95 -15.62 18.65
CA TYR A 45 -3.61 -16.92 18.82
C TYR A 45 -2.86 -18.01 18.05
N HIS A 46 -2.53 -17.74 16.78
CA HIS A 46 -1.84 -18.69 15.91
C HIS A 46 -0.34 -18.84 16.22
N ALA A 47 0.31 -17.81 16.81
CA ALA A 47 1.71 -17.88 17.21
C ALA A 47 2.02 -18.99 18.22
N VAL A 48 1.03 -19.38 19.03
CA VAL A 48 1.19 -20.40 20.09
C VAL A 48 0.37 -21.67 19.84
N ARG A 49 -0.44 -21.72 18.78
CA ARG A 49 -1.30 -22.86 18.46
C ARG A 49 -1.06 -23.34 17.06
N ARG A 50 -0.55 -24.56 16.93
CA ARG A 50 -0.33 -25.23 15.65
C ARG A 50 -1.39 -26.28 15.41
N LEU A 51 -1.90 -26.35 14.17
CA LEU A 51 -2.73 -27.46 13.73
C LEU A 51 -1.84 -28.62 13.26
N GLY A 52 -1.98 -29.80 13.87
CA GLY A 52 -1.18 -30.98 13.53
C GLY A 52 0.34 -30.81 13.78
N GLY A 53 0.74 -29.90 14.68
CA GLY A 53 2.15 -29.60 14.96
C GLY A 53 2.90 -28.81 13.87
N LYS A 54 2.26 -28.55 12.73
CA LYS A 54 2.85 -27.84 11.58
C LYS A 54 2.91 -26.33 11.82
N PRO A 55 3.97 -25.64 11.35
CA PRO A 55 4.02 -24.20 11.41
C PRO A 55 2.95 -23.58 10.49
N TRP A 56 2.61 -22.31 10.76
CA TRP A 56 1.82 -21.47 9.87
C TRP A 56 2.69 -20.75 8.85
N ARG A 57 2.12 -20.60 7.65
CA ARG A 57 2.51 -19.61 6.65
C ARG A 57 1.37 -18.59 6.58
N LEU A 58 1.61 -17.40 7.10
CA LEU A 58 0.69 -16.27 6.98
C LEU A 58 0.98 -15.55 5.66
N VAL A 59 -0.03 -15.42 4.82
CA VAL A 59 0.00 -14.59 3.61
C VAL A 59 -0.88 -13.38 3.86
N VAL A 60 -0.30 -12.19 3.79
CA VAL A 60 -1.04 -10.93 3.68
C VAL A 60 -1.12 -10.60 2.21
N ALA A 61 -2.32 -10.70 1.63
CA ALA A 61 -2.58 -10.67 0.20
C ALA A 61 -2.77 -9.25 -0.38
N GLY A 62 -1.87 -8.34 0.01
CA GLY A 62 -1.95 -6.92 -0.34
C GLY A 62 -2.42 -6.04 0.82
N ASP A 63 -2.09 -4.76 0.71
CA ASP A 63 -2.61 -3.68 1.53
C ASP A 63 -2.51 -3.93 3.04
N LEU A 64 -1.31 -4.33 3.47
CA LEU A 64 -1.00 -4.39 4.90
C LEU A 64 -0.92 -2.97 5.47
N PHE A 65 -0.24 -2.08 4.75
CA PHE A 65 -0.04 -0.69 5.15
C PHE A 65 -0.75 0.26 4.19
N ASP A 66 -1.25 1.37 4.70
CA ASP A 66 -1.81 2.43 3.86
C ASP A 66 -0.86 3.62 3.77
N PHE A 67 -0.04 3.66 2.73
CA PHE A 67 0.83 4.79 2.45
C PHE A 67 0.05 5.99 1.87
N MET A 68 -1.08 5.75 1.21
CA MET A 68 -1.84 6.80 0.54
C MET A 68 -2.48 7.77 1.54
N SER A 69 -2.83 7.26 2.71
CA SER A 69 -3.39 8.04 3.82
C SER A 69 -2.37 8.89 4.56
N ILE A 70 -1.06 8.72 4.33
CA ILE A 70 -0.03 9.46 5.07
C ILE A 70 0.35 10.76 4.37
N MET A 71 -0.06 11.87 4.99
CA MET A 71 0.34 13.22 4.56
C MET A 71 1.59 13.68 5.30
N ILE A 72 2.67 13.93 4.56
CA ILE A 72 3.90 14.54 5.08
C ILE A 72 3.83 16.05 4.79
N PRO A 73 3.76 16.90 5.83
CA PRO A 73 3.72 18.35 5.65
C PRO A 73 4.95 18.86 4.89
N ALA A 74 4.73 19.69 3.87
CA ALA A 74 5.83 20.34 3.17
C ALA A 74 6.47 21.40 4.08
N THR A 75 7.72 21.16 4.48
CA THR A 75 8.52 22.12 5.25
C THR A 75 9.61 22.66 4.34
N PRO A 76 9.68 23.98 4.08
CA PRO A 76 10.60 24.50 3.08
C PRO A 76 12.02 24.44 3.61
N GLY A 77 12.92 23.79 2.85
CA GLY A 77 14.36 23.94 3.06
C GLY A 77 14.84 25.34 2.68
N PRO A 78 16.04 25.75 3.11
CA PRO A 78 16.64 27.01 2.69
C PRO A 78 16.72 27.11 1.16
N GLY A 79 15.97 28.04 0.56
CA GLY A 79 15.95 28.28 -0.89
C GLY A 79 14.96 27.44 -1.69
N GLU A 80 14.24 26.51 -1.07
CA GLU A 80 13.25 25.68 -1.76
C GLU A 80 11.88 26.36 -1.85
N ARG A 81 11.23 26.23 -3.02
CA ARG A 81 9.85 26.70 -3.22
C ARG A 81 8.91 25.52 -3.10
N ILE A 82 8.11 25.49 -2.03
CA ILE A 82 6.98 24.56 -1.93
C ILE A 82 5.91 24.97 -2.94
N SER A 83 5.37 24.00 -3.69
CA SER A 83 4.24 24.27 -4.59
C SER A 83 2.94 24.57 -3.82
N ALA A 84 1.98 25.20 -4.49
CA ALA A 84 0.66 25.40 -3.86
C ALA A 84 -0.07 24.08 -3.55
N ASP A 85 0.26 23.01 -4.29
CA ASP A 85 -0.31 21.68 -4.08
C ASP A 85 0.24 21.04 -2.82
N GLU A 86 1.57 21.06 -2.66
CA GLU A 86 2.25 20.45 -1.50
C GLU A 86 1.94 21.13 -0.17
N ARG A 87 1.63 22.43 -0.19
CA ARG A 87 1.15 23.14 1.00
C ARG A 87 -0.18 22.59 1.55
N VAL A 88 -1.01 22.03 0.68
CA VAL A 88 -2.36 21.57 1.05
C VAL A 88 -2.41 20.06 1.21
N PHE A 89 -1.73 19.32 0.34
CA PHE A 89 -1.82 17.85 0.26
C PHE A 89 -0.53 17.14 0.67
N GLY A 90 0.44 17.87 1.23
CA GLY A 90 1.75 17.34 1.58
C GLY A 90 2.65 17.08 0.39
N VAL A 91 3.89 16.66 0.65
CA VAL A 91 4.88 16.36 -0.40
C VAL A 91 4.43 15.22 -1.33
N ALA A 92 5.01 15.18 -2.53
CA ALA A 92 4.70 14.20 -3.57
C ALA A 92 4.97 12.74 -3.13
N ARG A 93 4.45 11.76 -3.89
CA ARG A 93 4.71 10.33 -3.69
C ARG A 93 5.99 9.95 -4.41
N THR A 94 7.05 9.74 -3.63
CA THR A 94 8.38 9.30 -4.11
C THR A 94 8.92 8.22 -3.19
N VAL A 95 9.93 7.47 -3.65
CA VAL A 95 10.61 6.45 -2.82
C VAL A 95 11.09 7.03 -1.48
N ALA A 96 11.72 8.21 -1.51
CA ALA A 96 12.23 8.88 -0.31
C ALA A 96 11.10 9.23 0.68
N THR A 97 9.99 9.76 0.18
CA THR A 97 8.82 10.02 1.03
C THR A 97 8.15 8.72 1.49
N GLY A 98 8.22 7.63 0.73
CA GLY A 98 7.76 6.30 1.12
C GLY A 98 8.46 5.79 2.39
N VAL A 99 9.79 5.96 2.49
CA VAL A 99 10.55 5.64 3.71
C VAL A 99 9.99 6.41 4.92
N THR A 100 9.72 7.70 4.73
CA THR A 100 9.17 8.56 5.80
C THR A 100 7.75 8.13 6.19
N ARG A 101 6.89 7.82 5.20
CA ARG A 101 5.51 7.34 5.45
C ARG A 101 5.52 6.02 6.21
N LEU A 102 6.34 5.06 5.80
CA LEU A 102 6.47 3.80 6.50
C LEU A 102 6.93 3.99 7.95
N ALA A 103 7.91 4.86 8.19
CA ALA A 103 8.36 5.17 9.55
C ALA A 103 7.22 5.74 10.42
N MET A 104 6.36 6.60 9.86
CA MET A 104 5.18 7.14 10.54
C MET A 104 4.15 6.05 10.86
N ILE A 105 3.85 5.17 9.90
CA ILE A 105 2.92 4.04 10.09
C ILE A 105 3.46 3.11 11.18
N CYS A 106 4.72 2.67 11.07
CA CYS A 106 5.35 1.79 12.06
C CYS A 106 5.41 2.41 13.47
N ALA A 107 5.62 3.73 13.57
CA ALA A 107 5.60 4.43 14.86
C ALA A 107 4.22 4.38 15.54
N ASN A 108 3.12 4.42 14.76
CA ASN A 108 1.76 4.30 15.28
C ASN A 108 1.33 2.85 15.54
N HIS A 109 1.99 1.88 14.91
CA HIS A 109 1.65 0.45 15.03
C HIS A 109 2.76 -0.43 15.61
N GLN A 110 3.64 0.12 16.46
CA GLN A 110 4.71 -0.67 17.12
C GLN A 110 4.22 -1.99 17.75
N PRO A 111 3.03 -2.05 18.39
CA PRO A 111 2.55 -3.31 18.96
C PRO A 111 2.25 -4.38 17.91
N LEU A 112 1.80 -4.01 16.70
CA LEU A 112 1.62 -4.92 15.58
C LEU A 112 2.98 -5.51 15.15
N LEU A 113 3.98 -4.66 14.96
CA LEU A 113 5.32 -5.09 14.55
C LEU A 113 5.87 -6.12 15.54
N ALA A 114 5.74 -5.86 16.84
CA ALA A 114 6.15 -6.80 17.88
C ALA A 114 5.37 -8.14 17.83
N ASP A 115 4.08 -8.12 17.47
CA ASP A 115 3.27 -9.33 17.29
C ASP A 115 3.73 -10.14 16.06
N LEU A 116 4.02 -9.49 14.93
CA LEU A 116 4.57 -10.13 13.72
C LEU A 116 5.95 -10.75 13.99
N VAL A 117 6.82 -10.03 14.70
CA VAL A 117 8.14 -10.52 15.12
C VAL A 117 8.00 -11.77 16.00
N ARG A 118 7.11 -11.75 17.00
CA ARG A 118 6.86 -12.93 17.85
C ARG A 118 6.33 -14.12 17.06
N PHE A 119 5.42 -13.89 16.12
CA PHE A 119 4.89 -14.94 15.26
C PHE A 119 5.99 -15.59 14.40
N ALA A 120 6.84 -14.78 13.77
CA ALA A 120 7.98 -15.28 13.01
C ALA A 120 9.02 -16.00 13.90
N ALA A 121 9.32 -15.46 15.09
CA ALA A 121 10.24 -16.06 16.05
C ALA A 121 9.76 -17.43 16.57
N ALA A 122 8.44 -17.66 16.65
CA ALA A 122 7.83 -18.95 16.96
C ALA A 122 7.99 -20.02 15.85
N GLY A 123 8.71 -19.69 14.76
CA GLY A 123 9.05 -20.59 13.67
C GLY A 123 8.04 -20.59 12.52
N HIS A 124 7.10 -19.64 12.50
CA HIS A 124 6.18 -19.40 11.40
C HIS A 124 6.82 -18.53 10.31
N THR A 125 6.13 -18.35 9.19
CA THR A 125 6.56 -17.44 8.11
C THR A 125 5.46 -16.46 7.77
N ILE A 126 5.85 -15.26 7.36
CA ILE A 126 4.95 -14.19 6.91
C ILE A 126 5.39 -13.78 5.52
N ASP A 127 4.49 -13.88 4.55
CA ASP A 127 4.67 -13.33 3.21
C ASP A 127 3.70 -12.17 3.02
N ILE A 128 4.22 -10.99 2.70
CA ILE A 128 3.46 -9.76 2.46
C ILE A 128 3.46 -9.52 0.97
N ILE A 129 2.36 -9.84 0.30
CA ILE A 129 2.14 -9.47 -1.09
C ILE A 129 1.91 -7.96 -1.14
N VAL A 130 2.55 -7.29 -2.10
CA VAL A 130 2.37 -5.84 -2.32
C VAL A 130 1.05 -5.56 -3.04
N GLY A 131 0.25 -4.66 -2.50
CA GLY A 131 -0.96 -4.10 -3.11
C GLY A 131 -0.78 -2.66 -3.61
N ASN A 132 -1.88 -1.97 -3.92
CA ASN A 132 -1.83 -0.58 -4.40
C ASN A 132 -1.53 0.41 -3.25
N HIS A 133 -2.02 0.15 -2.04
CA HIS A 133 -1.83 1.05 -0.90
C HIS A 133 -0.43 0.98 -0.29
N ASP A 134 0.28 -0.13 -0.50
CA ASP A 134 1.66 -0.33 -0.06
C ASP A 134 2.65 -0.61 -1.21
N ILE A 135 2.35 -0.13 -2.41
CA ILE A 135 3.19 -0.24 -3.62
C ILE A 135 4.65 0.22 -3.38
N GLU A 136 4.86 1.13 -2.42
CA GLU A 136 6.17 1.61 -1.98
C GLU A 136 7.08 0.50 -1.48
N LEU A 137 6.54 -0.59 -0.93
CA LEU A 137 7.31 -1.75 -0.45
C LEU A 137 8.12 -2.43 -1.56
N MET A 138 7.80 -2.21 -2.84
CA MET A 138 8.64 -2.66 -3.96
C MET A 138 9.98 -1.94 -4.05
N ALA A 139 10.13 -0.77 -3.42
CA ALA A 139 11.40 -0.04 -3.39
C ALA A 139 12.32 -0.65 -2.32
N PRO A 140 13.56 -1.03 -2.65
CA PRO A 140 14.51 -1.59 -1.69
C PRO A 140 14.74 -0.71 -0.45
N GLU A 141 14.68 0.61 -0.61
CA GLU A 141 14.85 1.58 0.47
C GLU A 141 13.71 1.50 1.49
N VAL A 142 12.47 1.32 1.01
CA VAL A 142 11.28 1.20 1.87
C VAL A 142 11.24 -0.19 2.52
N ALA A 143 11.60 -1.24 1.79
CA ALA A 143 11.78 -2.58 2.34
C ALA A 143 12.85 -2.61 3.45
N ALA A 144 13.97 -1.90 3.26
CA ALA A 144 15.03 -1.77 4.25
C ALA A 144 14.55 -1.03 5.51
N GLU A 145 13.71 0.00 5.34
CA GLU A 145 13.06 0.68 6.47
C GLU A 145 12.11 -0.27 7.24
N LEU A 146 11.32 -1.10 6.56
CA LEU A 146 10.49 -2.11 7.24
C LEU A 146 11.36 -3.07 8.05
N ALA A 147 12.46 -3.58 7.46
CA ALA A 147 13.40 -4.46 8.14
C ALA A 147 14.04 -3.78 9.37
N ARG A 148 14.38 -2.49 9.27
CA ARG A 148 14.89 -1.70 10.39
C ARG A 148 13.86 -1.57 11.52
N GLN A 149 12.60 -1.31 11.19
CA GLN A 149 11.50 -1.20 12.15
C GLN A 149 11.20 -2.55 12.83
N LEU A 150 11.23 -3.66 12.09
CA LEU A 150 11.10 -5.01 12.65
C LEU A 150 12.28 -5.38 13.56
N THR A 151 13.50 -4.97 13.20
CA THR A 151 14.69 -5.14 14.05
C THR A 151 14.54 -4.36 15.36
N ALA A 152 14.09 -3.11 15.29
CA ALA A 152 13.81 -2.29 16.47
C ALA A 152 12.69 -2.89 17.34
N ALA A 153 11.76 -3.63 16.73
CA ALA A 153 10.72 -4.40 17.44
C ALA A 153 11.22 -5.74 18.01
N GLY A 154 12.51 -6.07 17.85
CA GLY A 154 13.16 -7.24 18.47
C GLY A 154 13.44 -8.41 17.53
N ALA A 155 13.31 -8.24 16.20
CA ALA A 155 13.66 -9.29 15.25
C ALA A 155 15.17 -9.49 15.15
N ASP A 156 15.64 -10.71 15.36
CA ASP A 156 16.98 -11.12 14.97
C ASP A 156 17.05 -11.47 13.48
N ALA A 157 18.25 -11.73 12.96
CA ALA A 157 18.45 -12.06 11.54
C ALA A 157 17.64 -13.29 11.10
N ARG A 158 17.46 -14.28 11.98
CA ARG A 158 16.70 -15.50 11.69
C ARG A 158 15.20 -15.22 11.60
N THR A 159 14.70 -14.33 12.46
CA THR A 159 13.30 -13.90 12.49
C THR A 159 12.98 -13.02 11.28
N LEU A 160 13.86 -12.08 10.94
CA LEU A 160 13.71 -11.25 9.73
C LEU A 160 13.65 -12.10 8.46
N ALA A 161 14.48 -13.14 8.33
CA ALA A 161 14.48 -14.03 7.17
C ALA A 161 13.15 -14.79 6.96
N ARG A 162 12.25 -14.78 7.95
CA ARG A 162 10.92 -15.41 7.89
C ARG A 162 9.81 -14.44 7.48
N ILE A 163 10.12 -13.15 7.36
CA ILE A 163 9.18 -12.10 6.95
C ILE A 163 9.64 -11.62 5.57
N LYS A 164 8.82 -11.85 4.55
CA LYS A 164 9.18 -11.59 3.16
C LYS A 164 8.20 -10.62 2.52
N ILE A 165 8.72 -9.66 1.78
CA ILE A 165 7.94 -8.86 0.84
C ILE A 165 7.90 -9.63 -0.48
N VAL A 166 6.70 -9.84 -1.00
CA VAL A 166 6.42 -10.56 -2.23
C VAL A 166 5.90 -9.56 -3.25
N PRO A 167 6.64 -9.28 -4.34
CA PRO A 167 6.28 -8.18 -5.25
C PRO A 167 4.95 -8.31 -5.99
N TRP A 168 4.39 -9.52 -6.12
CA TRP A 168 3.14 -9.72 -6.87
C TRP A 168 2.32 -10.92 -6.39
N PHE A 169 2.84 -12.14 -6.53
CA PHE A 169 2.02 -13.33 -6.28
C PHE A 169 2.76 -14.43 -5.53
N ILE A 170 1.99 -15.30 -4.89
CA ILE A 170 2.43 -16.57 -4.33
C ILE A 170 1.69 -17.68 -5.06
N TYR A 171 2.47 -18.58 -5.65
CA TYR A 171 1.96 -19.81 -6.23
C TYR A 171 2.35 -21.01 -5.37
N ILE A 172 1.35 -21.82 -5.02
CA ILE A 172 1.51 -23.08 -4.29
C ILE A 172 0.88 -24.17 -5.15
N PRO A 173 1.69 -24.99 -5.86
CA PRO A 173 1.18 -25.99 -6.80
C PRO A 173 0.11 -26.90 -6.20
N GLY A 174 -1.04 -26.96 -6.86
CA GLY A 174 -2.19 -27.78 -6.44
C GLY A 174 -2.91 -27.27 -5.19
N ILE A 175 -2.56 -26.09 -4.66
CA ILE A 175 -3.16 -25.51 -3.46
C ILE A 175 -3.76 -24.14 -3.76
N ALA A 176 -2.95 -23.16 -4.16
CA ALA A 176 -3.41 -21.78 -4.30
C ALA A 176 -2.55 -20.94 -5.27
N TRP A 177 -3.22 -19.98 -5.91
CA TRP A 177 -2.62 -18.81 -6.52
C TRP A 177 -3.14 -17.59 -5.76
N ILE A 178 -2.25 -16.79 -5.20
CA ILE A 178 -2.59 -15.66 -4.34
C ILE A 178 -1.89 -14.42 -4.87
N GLU A 179 -2.66 -13.38 -5.19
CA GLU A 179 -2.20 -12.05 -5.58
C GLU A 179 -3.21 -11.01 -5.11
N HIS A 180 -2.79 -9.74 -5.08
CA HIS A 180 -3.71 -8.66 -4.73
C HIS A 180 -4.58 -8.27 -5.94
N GLY A 181 -5.85 -7.93 -5.69
CA GLY A 181 -6.85 -7.72 -6.72
C GLY A 181 -6.69 -6.44 -7.55
N HIS A 182 -5.88 -5.47 -7.08
CA HIS A 182 -5.71 -4.16 -7.72
C HIS A 182 -5.26 -4.21 -9.17
N VAL A 183 -4.57 -5.28 -9.58
CA VAL A 183 -4.10 -5.46 -10.96
C VAL A 183 -5.24 -5.61 -11.97
N TYR A 184 -6.44 -5.97 -11.50
CA TYR A 184 -7.63 -6.15 -12.34
C TYR A 184 -8.55 -4.93 -12.34
N ASP A 185 -8.27 -3.93 -11.50
CA ASP A 185 -9.01 -2.68 -11.44
C ASP A 185 -8.24 -1.57 -12.19
N GLU A 186 -8.86 -0.96 -13.20
CA GLU A 186 -8.23 0.13 -13.97
C GLU A 186 -7.97 1.39 -13.12
N GLY A 187 -8.73 1.60 -12.04
CA GLY A 187 -8.58 2.71 -11.10
C GLY A 187 -7.38 2.56 -10.16
N CYS A 188 -7.05 1.31 -9.81
CA CYS A 188 -6.03 0.97 -8.82
C CYS A 188 -4.72 0.43 -9.43
N SER A 189 -4.79 -0.15 -10.63
CA SER A 189 -3.64 -0.81 -11.27
C SER A 189 -2.53 0.15 -11.73
N PHE A 190 -1.34 -0.43 -11.91
CA PHE A 190 -0.21 0.23 -12.55
C PHE A 190 0.08 -0.44 -13.89
N GLU A 191 0.28 0.35 -14.95
CA GLU A 191 0.63 -0.16 -16.29
C GLU A 191 1.83 -1.13 -16.26
N PHE A 192 2.79 -0.88 -15.37
CA PHE A 192 3.93 -1.74 -15.12
C PHE A 192 3.97 -2.13 -13.63
N ASN A 193 3.16 -3.09 -13.22
CA ASN A 193 2.96 -3.47 -11.81
C ASN A 193 4.29 -3.67 -11.04
N LEU A 194 5.22 -4.46 -11.59
CA LEU A 194 6.55 -4.67 -11.00
C LEU A 194 7.56 -3.51 -11.15
N SER A 195 7.19 -2.40 -11.80
CA SER A 195 8.05 -1.20 -11.93
C SER A 195 7.20 0.07 -11.83
N PRO A 196 6.53 0.29 -10.69
CA PRO A 196 5.50 1.33 -10.56
C PRO A 196 6.08 2.75 -10.57
N SER A 197 7.24 2.96 -9.93
CA SER A 197 7.95 4.24 -9.91
C SER A 197 8.79 4.49 -11.16
N ASP A 198 9.07 5.75 -11.47
CA ASP A 198 10.02 6.11 -12.51
C ASP A 198 11.46 5.90 -12.00
N PRO A 199 12.29 5.08 -12.67
CA PRO A 199 13.66 4.81 -12.23
C PRO A 199 14.59 6.03 -12.19
N HIS A 200 14.21 7.15 -12.83
CA HIS A 200 15.05 8.34 -12.89
C HIS A 200 14.95 9.22 -11.64
N ASP A 201 13.74 9.45 -11.16
CA ASP A 201 13.44 10.39 -10.07
C ASP A 201 12.72 9.73 -8.89
N GLY A 202 12.32 8.45 -9.01
CA GLY A 202 11.67 7.69 -7.95
C GLY A 202 10.23 8.12 -7.69
N GLU A 203 9.63 8.93 -8.58
CA GLU A 203 8.24 9.37 -8.47
C GLU A 203 7.28 8.24 -8.87
N TYR A 204 6.14 8.17 -8.17
CA TYR A 204 5.06 7.25 -8.52
C TYR A 204 3.99 7.99 -9.34
N PRO A 205 3.54 7.43 -10.48
CA PRO A 205 2.43 8.00 -11.22
C PRO A 205 1.15 7.87 -10.39
N ASN A 206 0.36 8.94 -10.29
CA ASN A 206 -0.98 8.84 -9.69
C ASN A 206 -1.89 7.97 -10.57
N ASN A 207 -2.44 6.90 -10.00
CA ASN A 207 -3.63 6.21 -10.48
C ASN A 207 -4.90 6.94 -9.96
N ALA A 208 -6.10 6.42 -10.27
CA ALA A 208 -7.35 7.06 -9.87
C ALA A 208 -7.49 7.06 -8.35
N ASP A 209 -7.27 5.90 -7.74
CA ASP A 209 -7.33 5.65 -6.31
C ASP A 209 -6.46 6.62 -5.49
N TYR A 210 -5.14 6.68 -5.77
CA TYR A 210 -4.24 7.60 -5.07
C TYR A 210 -4.63 9.07 -5.26
N ALA A 211 -5.06 9.45 -6.46
CA ALA A 211 -5.52 10.81 -6.71
C ALA A 211 -6.81 11.12 -5.92
N ALA A 212 -7.72 10.15 -5.79
CA ALA A 212 -8.96 10.30 -5.03
C ALA A 212 -8.66 10.50 -3.53
N ILE A 213 -7.82 9.64 -2.92
CA ILE A 213 -7.44 9.78 -1.51
C ILE A 213 -6.75 11.14 -1.27
N ARG A 214 -5.77 11.50 -2.11
CA ARG A 214 -5.01 12.73 -1.95
C ARG A 214 -5.87 13.99 -2.10
N TYR A 215 -6.71 14.07 -3.14
CA TYR A 215 -7.40 15.32 -3.47
C TYR A 215 -8.83 15.39 -2.92
N LEU A 216 -9.53 14.26 -2.77
CA LEU A 216 -10.90 14.20 -2.27
C LEU A 216 -10.91 13.78 -0.79
N GLY A 217 -10.27 12.68 -0.43
CA GLY A 217 -10.25 12.16 0.95
C GLY A 217 -9.69 13.14 1.97
N THR A 218 -8.62 13.87 1.60
CA THR A 218 -8.03 14.91 2.48
C THR A 218 -8.95 16.12 2.69
N VAL A 219 -9.80 16.47 1.72
CA VAL A 219 -10.66 17.67 1.78
C VAL A 219 -12.04 17.33 2.34
N ILE A 220 -12.49 16.10 2.11
CA ILE A 220 -13.82 15.62 2.45
C ILE A 220 -13.66 14.27 3.17
N PRO A 221 -13.24 14.28 4.44
CA PRO A 221 -12.86 13.04 5.14
C PRO A 221 -14.04 12.09 5.37
N GLU A 222 -15.26 12.62 5.29
CA GLU A 222 -16.53 11.89 5.41
C GLU A 222 -16.84 11.05 4.16
N ILE A 223 -16.22 11.36 3.01
CA ILE A 223 -16.32 10.50 1.84
C ILE A 223 -15.43 9.29 2.07
N ASP A 224 -16.01 8.11 1.87
CA ASP A 224 -15.28 6.87 1.69
C ASP A 224 -14.60 6.89 0.30
N PRO A 225 -13.25 7.01 0.22
CA PRO A 225 -12.54 7.07 -1.04
C PRO A 225 -12.78 5.81 -1.90
N HIS A 226 -12.97 4.67 -1.26
CA HIS A 226 -13.17 3.37 -1.92
C HIS A 226 -14.52 3.27 -2.65
N GLY A 227 -15.49 4.12 -2.30
CA GLY A 227 -16.80 4.19 -2.97
C GLY A 227 -16.89 5.27 -4.07
N ILE A 228 -15.90 6.16 -4.18
CA ILE A 228 -15.94 7.26 -5.18
C ILE A 228 -15.79 6.72 -6.60
N GLU A 229 -15.10 5.59 -6.78
CA GLU A 229 -14.88 4.99 -8.10
C GLU A 229 -16.20 4.50 -8.74
N GLU A 230 -17.22 4.20 -7.92
CA GLU A 230 -18.57 3.88 -8.39
C GLU A 230 -19.40 5.14 -8.75
N TRP A 231 -18.95 6.33 -8.36
CA TRP A 231 -19.71 7.56 -8.53
C TRP A 231 -19.44 8.22 -9.88
N GLY A 232 -20.46 8.23 -10.74
CA GLY A 232 -20.48 9.11 -11.90
C GLY A 232 -20.53 10.60 -11.54
N PHE A 233 -20.32 11.46 -12.53
CA PHE A 233 -20.37 12.94 -12.42
C PHE A 233 -21.60 13.46 -11.63
N TRP A 234 -22.75 12.83 -11.79
CA TRP A 234 -24.00 13.24 -11.13
C TRP A 234 -24.09 12.82 -9.66
N GLY A 235 -23.49 11.70 -9.27
CA GLY A 235 -23.44 11.27 -7.86
C GLY A 235 -22.61 12.26 -7.02
N PHE A 236 -21.51 12.74 -7.59
CA PHE A 236 -20.68 13.77 -6.97
C PHE A 236 -21.41 15.12 -6.84
N ILE A 237 -22.22 15.51 -7.84
CA ILE A 237 -23.05 16.72 -7.79
C ILE A 237 -24.10 16.65 -6.67
N GLN A 238 -24.80 15.52 -6.57
CA GLN A 238 -25.83 15.32 -5.53
C GLN A 238 -25.23 15.37 -4.13
N TYR A 239 -24.09 14.70 -3.93
CA TYR A 239 -23.35 14.76 -2.67
C TYR A 239 -22.90 16.19 -2.33
N ALA A 240 -22.28 16.89 -3.28
CA ALA A 240 -21.79 18.25 -3.09
C ALA A 240 -22.91 19.24 -2.72
N TRP A 241 -24.11 19.06 -3.29
CA TRP A 241 -25.28 19.88 -2.95
C TRP A 241 -25.80 19.61 -1.54
N GLY A 242 -25.75 18.35 -1.08
CA GLY A 242 -26.16 17.94 0.27
C GLY A 242 -25.31 18.52 1.40
N GLN A 243 -24.09 18.98 1.10
CA GLN A 243 -23.13 19.51 2.07
C GLN A 243 -23.23 21.05 2.28
N GLY A 244 -24.10 21.74 1.54
CA GLY A 244 -24.30 23.20 1.60
C GLY A 244 -23.34 24.02 0.73
N ILE A 245 -23.72 25.27 0.39
CA ILE A 245 -23.06 26.13 -0.62
C ILE A 245 -21.56 26.38 -0.38
N ARG A 246 -21.12 26.55 0.87
CA ARG A 246 -19.68 26.77 1.18
C ARG A 246 -18.86 25.49 1.07
N SER A 247 -19.45 24.34 1.34
CA SER A 247 -18.81 23.03 1.13
C SER A 247 -18.81 22.66 -0.34
N PHE A 248 -19.85 23.02 -1.10
CA PHE A 248 -19.93 22.85 -2.56
C PHE A 248 -18.69 23.44 -3.27
N GLY A 249 -18.32 24.69 -2.99
CA GLY A 249 -17.13 25.31 -3.61
C GLY A 249 -15.82 24.57 -3.31
N ARG A 250 -15.63 24.09 -2.06
CA ARG A 250 -14.44 23.31 -1.68
C ARG A 250 -14.39 21.96 -2.39
N VAL A 251 -15.53 21.28 -2.46
CA VAL A 251 -15.71 19.99 -3.14
C VAL A 251 -15.40 20.10 -4.63
N TRP A 252 -15.85 21.16 -5.30
CA TRP A 252 -15.53 21.39 -6.72
C TRP A 252 -14.06 21.72 -6.98
N VAL A 253 -13.44 22.50 -6.11
CA VAL A 253 -12.00 22.79 -6.23
C VAL A 253 -11.19 21.50 -6.01
N ALA A 254 -11.57 20.66 -5.05
CA ALA A 254 -10.97 19.35 -4.82
C ALA A 254 -11.12 18.44 -6.05
N TYR A 255 -12.32 18.34 -6.62
CA TYR A 255 -12.59 17.58 -7.84
C TYR A 255 -11.81 18.09 -9.06
N GLY A 256 -11.74 19.41 -9.25
CA GLY A 256 -10.93 20.01 -10.31
C GLY A 256 -9.45 19.68 -10.18
N ARG A 257 -8.91 19.61 -8.95
CA ARG A 257 -7.54 19.18 -8.69
C ARG A 257 -7.32 17.70 -8.94
N PHE A 258 -8.26 16.84 -8.51
CA PHE A 258 -8.27 15.42 -8.81
C PHE A 258 -8.19 15.17 -10.33
N VAL A 259 -9.10 15.76 -11.10
CA VAL A 259 -9.12 15.63 -12.58
C VAL A 259 -7.81 16.15 -13.19
N ARG A 260 -7.32 17.32 -12.74
CA ARG A 260 -6.03 17.87 -13.20
C ARG A 260 -4.87 16.93 -12.92
N ALA A 261 -4.85 16.26 -11.76
CA ALA A 261 -3.81 15.30 -11.40
C ALA A 261 -3.82 14.08 -12.32
N LEU A 262 -4.99 13.54 -12.66
CA LEU A 262 -5.11 12.44 -13.64
C LEU A 262 -4.58 12.85 -15.01
N PHE A 263 -4.90 14.06 -15.48
CA PHE A 263 -4.36 14.58 -16.75
C PHE A 263 -2.84 14.85 -16.69
N ALA A 264 -2.32 15.30 -15.55
CA ALA A 264 -0.88 15.50 -15.35
C ALA A 264 -0.12 14.16 -15.34
N SER A 265 -0.65 13.14 -14.65
CA SER A 265 -0.10 11.78 -14.66
C SER A 265 -0.12 11.20 -16.07
N ARG A 266 -1.19 11.40 -16.86
CA ARG A 266 -1.20 11.05 -18.29
C ARG A 266 -0.06 11.73 -19.08
N LYS A 267 0.34 12.95 -18.75
CA LYS A 267 1.49 13.62 -19.40
C LYS A 267 2.83 13.02 -18.98
N LEU A 268 3.01 12.64 -17.72
CA LEU A 268 4.20 11.92 -17.26
C LEU A 268 4.36 10.57 -17.98
N LEU A 269 3.25 9.87 -18.23
CA LEU A 269 3.21 8.62 -18.98
C LEU A 269 3.50 8.77 -20.49
N ARG A 270 3.48 9.99 -21.06
CA ARG A 270 3.72 10.23 -22.51
C ARG A 270 5.19 10.14 -22.91
N SER A 271 6.14 10.19 -21.98
CA SER A 271 7.55 10.02 -22.33
C SER A 271 7.82 8.58 -22.75
N ALA A 272 7.91 8.34 -24.06
CA ALA A 272 8.20 7.02 -24.62
C ALA A 272 9.46 6.39 -24.00
N ARG A 273 10.49 7.20 -23.77
CA ARG A 273 11.75 6.74 -23.14
C ARG A 273 11.57 6.30 -21.68
N ARG A 274 10.81 7.05 -20.87
CA ARG A 274 10.51 6.67 -19.46
C ARG A 274 9.61 5.43 -19.41
N ARG A 275 8.61 5.35 -20.31
CA ARG A 275 7.72 4.20 -20.44
C ARG A 275 8.48 2.93 -20.83
N GLU A 276 9.38 3.00 -21.81
CA GLU A 276 10.18 1.84 -22.25
C GLU A 276 11.12 1.34 -21.16
N ARG A 277 11.74 2.25 -20.39
CA ARG A 277 12.56 1.86 -19.23
C ARG A 277 11.77 1.08 -18.19
N ARG A 278 10.56 1.55 -17.83
CA ARG A 278 9.69 0.84 -16.88
C ARG A 278 9.18 -0.48 -17.44
N ARG A 279 8.85 -0.54 -18.73
CA ARG A 279 8.51 -1.80 -19.42
C ARG A 279 9.64 -2.82 -19.32
N HIS A 280 10.87 -2.41 -19.62
CA HIS A 280 12.03 -3.29 -19.55
C HIS A 280 12.27 -3.78 -18.12
N ALA A 281 12.30 -2.87 -17.14
CA ALA A 281 12.47 -3.22 -15.73
C ALA A 281 11.37 -4.16 -15.22
N HIS A 282 10.12 -3.90 -15.58
CA HIS A 282 8.99 -4.77 -15.26
C HIS A 282 9.16 -6.18 -15.84
N ARG A 283 9.55 -6.30 -17.11
CA ARG A 283 9.79 -7.61 -17.74
C ARG A 283 10.92 -8.38 -17.07
N THR A 284 12.03 -7.71 -16.75
CA THR A 284 13.14 -8.34 -16.03
C THR A 284 12.68 -8.86 -14.67
N ARG A 285 11.97 -8.04 -13.89
CA ARG A 285 11.43 -8.45 -12.58
C ARG A 285 10.37 -9.54 -12.70
N LEU A 286 9.59 -9.57 -13.77
CA LEU A 286 8.58 -10.60 -13.99
C LEU A 286 9.23 -11.98 -14.13
N VAL A 287 10.37 -12.07 -14.84
CA VAL A 287 11.16 -13.30 -14.93
C VAL A 287 11.67 -13.72 -13.55
N GLU A 288 12.17 -12.78 -12.75
CA GLU A 288 12.66 -13.05 -11.39
C GLU A 288 11.54 -13.55 -10.46
N VAL A 289 10.38 -12.89 -10.47
CA VAL A 289 9.21 -13.26 -9.65
C VAL A 289 8.65 -14.60 -10.09
N ALA A 290 8.54 -14.86 -11.39
CA ALA A 290 8.10 -16.16 -11.92
C ALA A 290 9.05 -17.28 -11.49
N ALA A 291 10.36 -17.08 -11.65
CA ALA A 291 11.37 -18.06 -11.25
C ALA A 291 11.34 -18.32 -9.73
N ALA A 292 11.16 -17.28 -8.90
CA ALA A 292 11.01 -17.42 -7.46
C ALA A 292 9.73 -18.20 -7.07
N GLY A 293 8.68 -18.13 -7.89
CA GLY A 293 7.46 -18.93 -7.77
C GLY A 293 7.54 -20.33 -8.37
N GLY A 294 8.69 -20.74 -8.92
CA GLY A 294 8.85 -22.04 -9.58
C GLY A 294 8.16 -22.13 -10.95
N LEU A 295 7.94 -20.98 -11.60
CA LEU A 295 7.33 -20.87 -12.91
C LEU A 295 8.39 -20.46 -13.95
N THR A 296 8.28 -21.02 -15.15
CA THR A 296 9.09 -20.62 -16.30
C THR A 296 8.20 -19.80 -17.22
N LEU A 297 8.63 -18.59 -17.58
CA LEU A 297 7.95 -17.81 -18.60
C LEU A 297 8.41 -18.29 -19.98
N GLU A 298 7.48 -18.68 -20.83
CA GLU A 298 7.76 -18.84 -22.26
C GLU A 298 7.97 -17.43 -22.83
N THR A 299 9.18 -17.15 -23.29
CA THR A 299 9.59 -15.85 -23.88
C THR A 299 9.09 -15.68 -25.29
#